data_AF-A0A1G6TMV1-F1
#
_entry.id   AF-A0A1G6TMV1-F1
#
_cell.length_a   1.000
_cell.length_b   1.000
_cell.length_c   1.000
_cell.angle_alpha   90.00
_cell.angle_beta   90.00
_cell.angle_gamma   90.00
#
_symmetry.space_group_name_H-M   'P 1'
#
loop_
_entity.id
_entity.type
_entity.pdbx_description
1 polymer ?
#
loop_
_entity_poly.entity_id
_entity_poly.type
_entity_poly.pdbx_seq_one_letter_code
_entity_poly.pdbx_strand_id
1 'polypeptide(L)'
;MIAVTPEPPYYVVMFTSQRTEVDAGYAEAAQRMLELAAQQPGFLGVESARSDGLGITLSYWQSEEAIRAWREHAEHRVVREQGRADWYAAFATRVAKVERAYTFLRSD
;
A
#
# COMPACT_ATOMS: atom_id res chain seq x y z
N MET A 1 -5.42 3.77 -11.71
CA MET A 1 -6.50 4.72 -11.31
C MET A 1 -5.97 5.51 -10.12
N ILE A 2 -6.17 6.83 -10.10
CA ILE A 2 -5.73 7.69 -8.98
C ILE A 2 -6.73 7.54 -7.84
N ALA A 3 -6.26 7.39 -6.60
CA ALA A 3 -7.14 7.25 -5.44
C ALA A 3 -7.91 8.55 -5.16
N VAL A 4 -9.22 8.44 -4.94
CA VAL A 4 -10.04 9.60 -4.55
C VAL A 4 -9.98 9.75 -3.04
N THR A 5 -9.16 10.69 -2.57
CA THR A 5 -8.97 10.98 -1.14
C THR A 5 -9.81 12.17 -0.67
N PRO A 6 -10.19 12.24 0.62
CA PRO A 6 -10.85 13.42 1.19
C PRO A 6 -9.90 14.63 1.23
N GLU A 7 -10.43 15.80 1.59
CA GLU A 7 -9.60 16.97 1.90
C GLU A 7 -8.61 16.63 3.04
N PRO A 8 -7.31 16.98 2.89
CA PRO A 8 -6.32 16.85 3.95
C PRO A 8 -6.75 17.47 5.30
N PRO A 9 -6.25 16.96 6.44
CA PRO A 9 -5.16 16.00 6.54
C PRO A 9 -5.61 14.53 6.50
N TYR A 10 -4.75 13.71 5.92
CA TYR A 10 -4.79 12.24 6.01
C TYR A 10 -3.36 11.70 5.94
N TYR A 11 -3.19 10.38 5.94
CA TYR A 11 -1.89 9.74 5.92
C TYR A 11 -1.68 8.92 4.65
N VAL A 12 -0.43 8.76 4.26
CA VAL A 12 0.00 7.84 3.20
C VAL A 12 1.07 6.90 3.73
N VAL A 13 0.88 5.61 3.49
CA VAL A 13 1.88 4.57 3.69
C VAL A 13 2.46 4.24 2.33
N MET A 14 3.73 4.59 2.14
CA MET A 14 4.52 4.33 0.96
C MET A 14 5.31 3.03 1.16
N PHE A 15 5.03 2.02 0.36
CA PHE A 15 5.80 0.79 0.29
C PHE A 15 6.55 0.72 -1.03
N THR A 16 7.87 0.83 -0.98
CA THR A 16 8.76 0.68 -2.15
C THR A 16 9.48 -0.65 -2.03
N SER A 17 9.45 -1.48 -3.08
CA SER A 17 10.02 -2.84 -3.06
C SER A 17 10.79 -3.16 -4.34
N GLN A 18 11.86 -3.93 -4.21
CA GLN A 18 12.52 -4.63 -5.31
C GLN A 18 12.21 -6.13 -5.15
N ARG A 19 11.69 -6.74 -6.21
CA ARG A 19 11.33 -8.16 -6.19
C ARG A 19 12.54 -9.05 -6.49
N THR A 20 12.53 -10.25 -5.92
CA THR A 20 13.31 -11.37 -6.45
C THR A 20 12.65 -11.90 -7.74
N GLU A 21 13.30 -12.82 -8.44
CA GLU A 21 12.71 -13.50 -9.59
C GLU A 21 11.62 -14.52 -9.18
N VAL A 22 11.44 -14.76 -7.88
CA VAL A 22 10.48 -15.72 -7.35
C VAL A 22 9.06 -15.15 -7.45
N ASP A 23 8.21 -15.84 -8.21
CA ASP A 23 6.82 -15.44 -8.42
C ASP A 23 5.78 -16.22 -7.60
N ALA A 24 6.23 -17.17 -6.79
CA ALA A 24 5.42 -18.13 -6.01
C ALA A 24 4.23 -17.49 -5.26
N GLY A 25 3.09 -17.30 -5.94
CA GLY A 25 1.88 -16.70 -5.38
C GLY A 25 1.95 -15.21 -5.07
N TYR A 26 3.00 -14.49 -5.50
CA TYR A 26 3.17 -13.07 -5.14
C TYR A 26 1.98 -12.22 -5.58
N ALA A 27 1.54 -12.38 -6.83
CA ALA A 27 0.46 -11.56 -7.38
C ALA A 27 -0.87 -11.76 -6.62
N GLU A 28 -1.19 -13.01 -6.29
CA GLU A 28 -2.38 -13.37 -5.52
C GLU A 28 -2.31 -12.82 -4.10
N ALA A 29 -1.16 -12.98 -3.43
CA ALA A 29 -0.95 -12.44 -2.09
C ALA A 29 -1.02 -10.91 -2.07
N ALA A 30 -0.41 -10.25 -3.06
CA ALA A 30 -0.47 -8.80 -3.20
C ALA A 30 -1.92 -8.33 -3.40
N GLN A 31 -2.68 -8.99 -4.28
CA GLN A 31 -4.09 -8.70 -4.50
C GLN A 31 -4.91 -8.90 -3.22
N ARG A 32 -4.69 -9.99 -2.49
CA ARG A 32 -5.35 -10.26 -1.21
C ARG A 32 -5.07 -9.18 -0.17
N MET A 33 -3.85 -8.64 -0.10
CA MET A 33 -3.53 -7.54 0.82
C MET A 33 -4.27 -6.26 0.46
N LEU A 34 -4.46 -5.97 -0.83
CA LEU A 34 -5.25 -4.82 -1.27
C LEU A 34 -6.72 -4.97 -0.88
N GLU A 35 -7.30 -6.15 -1.08
CA GLU A 35 -8.68 -6.46 -0.70
C GLU A 35 -8.92 -6.36 0.80
N LEU A 36 -7.98 -6.84 1.62
CA LEU A 36 -8.06 -6.73 3.08
C LEU A 36 -7.88 -5.30 3.56
N ALA A 37 -6.93 -4.56 2.99
CA ALA A 37 -6.72 -3.15 3.30
C ALA A 37 -8.00 -2.35 3.01
N ALA A 38 -8.67 -2.63 1.90
CA ALA A 38 -9.94 -1.99 1.51
C ALA A 38 -11.09 -2.22 2.51
N GLN A 39 -11.01 -3.28 3.32
CA GLN A 39 -12.00 -3.59 4.36
C GLN A 39 -11.67 -2.95 5.72
N GLN A 40 -10.48 -2.36 5.87
CA GLN A 40 -10.09 -1.78 7.14
C GLN A 40 -10.78 -0.43 7.38
N PRO A 41 -11.27 -0.17 8.61
CA PRO A 41 -11.73 1.15 8.99
C PRO A 41 -10.67 2.22 8.73
N GLY A 42 -11.06 3.32 8.10
CA GLY A 42 -10.16 4.43 7.79
C GLY A 42 -9.28 4.25 6.56
N PHE A 43 -9.42 3.17 5.78
CA PHE A 43 -8.80 3.06 4.46
C PHE A 43 -9.45 4.04 3.47
N LEU A 44 -8.63 4.78 2.72
CA LEU A 44 -9.09 5.83 1.80
C LEU A 44 -8.80 5.51 0.33
N GLY A 45 -7.98 4.49 0.06
CA GLY A 45 -7.63 4.09 -1.30
C GLY A 45 -6.19 3.61 -1.43
N VAL A 46 -5.85 3.13 -2.63
CA VAL A 46 -4.51 2.63 -2.94
C VAL A 46 -4.14 2.91 -4.38
N GLU A 47 -2.87 3.24 -4.58
CA GLU A 47 -2.23 3.35 -5.88
C GLU A 47 -1.05 2.39 -5.91
N SER A 48 -0.89 1.65 -7.01
CA SER A 48 0.24 0.75 -7.19
C SER A 48 0.77 0.82 -8.60
N ALA A 49 2.09 0.85 -8.72
CA ALA A 49 2.79 0.83 -10.00
C ALA A 49 4.06 -0.01 -9.87
N ARG A 50 4.47 -0.63 -10.98
CA ARG A 50 5.69 -1.42 -11.06
C ARG A 50 6.36 -1.21 -12.41
N SER A 51 7.67 -0.95 -12.39
CA SER A 51 8.53 -0.87 -13.58
C SER A 51 9.89 -1.45 -13.24
N ASP A 52 10.46 -2.24 -14.15
CA ASP A 52 11.85 -2.72 -14.09
C ASP A 52 12.25 -3.32 -12.72
N GLY A 53 11.37 -4.16 -12.17
CA GLY A 53 11.57 -4.82 -10.86
C GLY A 53 11.27 -3.95 -9.64
N LEU A 54 11.21 -2.63 -9.77
CA LEU A 54 10.82 -1.69 -8.71
C LEU A 54 9.30 -1.55 -8.63
N GLY A 55 8.73 -1.79 -7.45
CA GLY A 55 7.31 -1.62 -7.16
C GLY A 55 7.08 -0.53 -6.13
N ILE A 56 6.07 0.30 -6.35
CA ILE A 56 5.59 1.30 -5.40
C ILE A 56 4.12 1.00 -5.12
N THR A 57 3.75 0.94 -3.86
CA THR A 57 2.35 0.89 -3.40
C THR A 57 2.13 2.00 -2.38
N LEU A 58 1.18 2.88 -2.66
CA LEU A 58 0.75 3.98 -1.81
C LEU A 58 -0.63 3.64 -1.28
N SER A 59 -0.78 3.44 0.02
CA SER A 59 -2.11 3.27 0.64
C SER A 59 -2.43 4.49 1.49
N TYR A 60 -3.65 4.99 1.37
CA TYR A 60 -4.10 6.22 2.02
C TYR A 60 -5.02 5.89 3.19
N TRP A 61 -4.85 6.61 4.30
CA TRP A 61 -5.48 6.28 5.57
C TRP A 61 -5.93 7.53 6.32
N GLN A 62 -7.06 7.42 7.01
CA GLN A 62 -7.64 8.51 7.78
C GLN A 62 -6.80 8.90 8.99
N SER A 63 -6.08 7.95 9.61
CA SER A 63 -5.30 8.21 10.81
C SER A 63 -4.14 7.21 11.03
N GLU A 64 -3.21 7.53 11.94
CA GLU A 64 -2.15 6.60 12.35
C GLU A 64 -2.71 5.36 13.06
N GLU A 65 -3.81 5.50 13.79
CA GLU A 65 -4.47 4.39 14.49
C GLU A 65 -4.99 3.36 13.48
N ALA A 66 -5.60 3.81 12.38
CA ALA A 66 -6.04 2.94 11.29
C ALA A 66 -4.86 2.20 10.64
N ILE A 67 -3.74 2.90 10.41
CA ILE A 67 -2.50 2.30 9.89
C ILE A 67 -1.96 1.24 10.85
N ARG A 68 -1.93 1.52 12.15
CA ARG A 68 -1.47 0.57 13.18
C ARG A 68 -2.38 -0.65 13.23
N ALA A 69 -3.70 -0.46 13.22
CA ALA A 69 -4.66 -1.56 13.18
C ALA A 69 -4.43 -2.45 11.95
N TRP A 70 -4.22 -1.87 10.77
CA TRP A 70 -3.89 -2.63 9.57
C TRP A 70 -2.56 -3.38 9.68
N ARG A 71 -1.53 -2.76 10.27
CA ARG A 71 -0.23 -3.41 10.50
C ARG A 71 -0.35 -4.67 11.36
N GLU A 72 -1.24 -4.66 12.36
CA GLU A 72 -1.47 -5.78 13.28
C GLU A 72 -2.43 -6.84 12.73
N HIS A 73 -3.04 -6.63 11.56
CA HIS A 73 -3.92 -7.61 10.94
C HIS A 73 -3.17 -8.93 10.70
N ALA A 74 -3.74 -10.04 11.18
CA ALA A 74 -3.06 -11.33 11.24
C ALA A 74 -2.56 -11.83 9.87
N GLU A 75 -3.40 -11.76 8.83
CA GLU A 75 -3.00 -12.14 7.45
C GLU A 75 -1.89 -11.24 6.90
N HIS A 76 -1.90 -9.95 7.25
CA HIS A 76 -0.88 -9.01 6.81
C HIS A 76 0.47 -9.29 7.48
N ARG A 77 0.47 -9.76 8.73
CA ARG A 77 1.69 -10.21 9.42
C ARG A 77 2.32 -11.41 8.73
N VAL A 78 1.53 -12.43 8.40
CA VAL A 78 2.00 -13.65 7.72
C VAL A 78 2.57 -13.33 6.33
N VAL A 79 1.85 -12.52 5.55
CA VAL A 79 2.31 -12.11 4.21
C VAL A 79 3.59 -11.29 4.26
N ARG A 80 3.79 -10.47 5.30
CA ARG A 80 5.05 -9.72 5.49
C ARG A 80 6.24 -10.62 5.82
N GLU A 81 6.02 -11.66 6.62
CA GLU A 81 7.04 -12.66 6.94
C GLU A 81 7.41 -13.46 5.67
N GLN A 82 6.41 -13.94 4.92
CA GLN A 82 6.62 -14.64 3.64
C GLN A 82 7.32 -13.75 2.60
N GLY A 83 6.87 -12.50 2.47
CA GLY A 83 7.44 -11.56 1.51
C GLY A 83 8.92 -11.26 1.79
N ARG A 84 9.33 -11.23 3.06
CA ARG A 84 10.75 -11.09 3.46
C ARG A 84 11.58 -12.32 3.13
N ALA A 85 11.00 -13.51 3.23
CA ALA A 85 11.70 -14.75 2.93
C ALA A 85 11.93 -14.92 1.43
N ASP A 86 10.91 -14.62 0.62
CA ASP A 86 10.88 -15.09 -0.76
C ASP A 86 10.81 -13.98 -1.81
N TRP A 87 9.93 -12.99 -1.62
CA TRP A 87 9.49 -12.11 -2.71
C TRP A 87 10.26 -10.80 -2.84
N TYR A 88 10.90 -10.32 -1.77
CA TYR A 88 11.57 -9.02 -1.77
C TYR A 88 13.07 -9.15 -1.54
N ALA A 89 13.86 -8.68 -2.51
CA ALA A 89 15.30 -8.49 -2.35
C ALA A 89 15.59 -7.29 -1.43
N ALA A 90 14.77 -6.24 -1.53
CA ALA A 90 14.82 -5.07 -0.67
C ALA A 90 13.46 -4.38 -0.62
N PHE A 91 13.15 -3.70 0.48
CA PHE A 91 12.01 -2.78 0.53
C PHE A 91 12.20 -1.69 1.59
N ALA A 92 11.40 -0.63 1.47
CA ALA A 92 11.25 0.40 2.48
C ALA A 92 9.77 0.75 2.66
N THR A 93 9.34 0.90 3.91
CA THR A 93 8.03 1.44 4.27
C THR A 93 8.21 2.80 4.91
N ARG A 94 7.49 3.81 4.43
CA ARG A 94 7.47 5.16 4.99
C ARG A 94 6.03 5.57 5.25
N VAL A 95 5.80 6.23 6.37
CA VAL A 95 4.49 6.79 6.71
C VAL A 95 4.65 8.31 6.77
N ALA A 96 3.77 9.03 6.09
CA ALA A 96 3.77 10.48 6.08
C ALA A 96 2.35 11.02 6.20
N LYS A 97 2.23 12.23 6.76
CA LYS A 97 0.98 12.99 6.79
C LYS A 97 0.90 13.85 5.55
N VAL A 98 -0.20 13.73 4.82
CA VAL A 98 -0.53 14.60 3.70
C VAL A 98 -1.20 15.84 4.28
N GLU A 99 -0.53 16.98 4.16
CA GLU A 99 -1.05 18.28 4.62
C GLU A 99 -1.74 19.05 3.50
N ARG A 100 -1.47 18.69 2.23
CA ARG A 100 -2.03 19.33 1.03
C ARG A 100 -2.14 18.31 -0.09
N ALA A 101 -3.21 18.39 -0.88
CA ALA A 101 -3.46 17.56 -2.04
C ALA A 101 -4.23 18.36 -3.09
N TYR A 102 -3.91 18.16 -4.36
CA TYR A 102 -4.56 18.82 -5.49
C TYR A 102 -4.85 17.78 -6.56
N THR A 103 -6.07 17.80 -7.10
CA THR A 103 -6.50 16.85 -8.12
C THR A 103 -6.83 17.59 -9.41
N PHE A 104 -6.38 17.05 -10.54
CA PHE A 104 -6.75 17.52 -11.87
C PHE A 104 -7.40 16.36 -12.62
N LEU A 105 -8.61 16.58 -13.11
CA LEU A 105 -9.30 15.69 -14.04
C LEU A 105 -9.55 16.49 -15.31
N ARG A 106 -9.10 15.97 -16.45
CA ARG A 106 -9.45 16.56 -17.74
C ARG A 106 -10.89 16.18 -18.05
N SER A 107 -11.76 17.17 -18.18
CA SER A 107 -13.06 16.99 -18.80
C SER A 107 -12.85 16.81 -20.30
N ASP A 108 -13.48 15.78 -20.88
CA ASP A 108 -13.56 15.61 -22.33
C ASP A 108 -14.40 16.72 -22.98
#